data_AF-A0AAJ2G2F7-F1
#
_entry.id   AF-A0AAJ2G2F7-F1
#
_cell.length_a   1.000
_cell.length_b   1.000
_cell.length_c   1.000
_cell.angle_alpha   90.00
_cell.angle_beta   90.00
_cell.angle_gamma   90.00
#
_symmetry.space_group_name_H-M   'P 1'
#
loop_
_entity.id
_entity.type
_entity.pdbx_description
1 polymer ?
#
loop_
_entity_poly.entity_id
_entity_poly.type
_entity_poly.pdbx_seq_one_letter_code
_entity_poly.pdbx_strand_id
1 'polypeptide(L)'
;MRSFYSLSFSLLITFLHIGCCLLPLLSLASLPLYNAGFLAPHQPVSAILQWMIFVWLTGRLAAFYFWNKSFHSRTETLSYLLGWFIALSGLIINQWEPFKTEEQVMAVQHFERFKSQRQLRIDLNGRNDVQELMADLRKIDGVRKGSIVFESQSVTLSYHKGKVSPEQILAVLRSKGHLK
;
A
#
# COMPACT_ATOMS: atom_id res chain seq x y z
N MET A 1 -39.94 26.26 11.15
CA MET A 1 -39.29 25.04 10.55
C MET A 1 -37.98 25.32 9.82
N ARG A 2 -37.74 26.49 9.20
CA ARG A 2 -36.46 26.84 8.52
C ARG A 2 -35.20 26.78 9.42
N SER A 3 -35.32 27.08 10.71
CA SER A 3 -34.17 27.16 11.64
C SER A 3 -33.55 25.80 11.98
N PHE A 4 -34.36 24.76 12.21
CA PHE A 4 -33.87 23.40 12.52
C PHE A 4 -33.06 22.81 11.35
N TYR A 5 -33.53 22.96 10.11
CA TYR A 5 -32.76 22.52 8.94
C TYR A 5 -31.47 23.31 8.77
N SER A 6 -31.45 24.62 9.05
CA SER A 6 -30.22 25.41 8.98
C SER A 6 -29.19 25.02 10.05
N LEU A 7 -29.66 24.62 11.24
CA LEU A 7 -28.80 24.27 12.36
C LEU A 7 -28.20 22.88 12.18
N SER A 8 -29.00 21.91 11.69
CA SER A 8 -28.51 20.59 11.29
C SER A 8 -27.53 20.68 10.12
N PHE A 9 -27.81 21.52 9.11
CA PHE A 9 -26.91 21.70 7.97
C PHE A 9 -25.61 22.41 8.36
N SER A 10 -25.69 23.41 9.24
CA SER A 10 -24.52 24.10 9.80
C SER A 10 -23.66 23.14 10.63
N LEU A 11 -24.26 22.35 11.52
CA LEU A 11 -23.55 21.32 12.29
C LEU A 11 -22.90 20.29 11.36
N LEU A 12 -23.60 19.82 10.32
CA LEU A 12 -23.08 18.84 9.39
C LEU A 12 -21.89 19.39 8.58
N ILE A 13 -21.96 20.65 8.14
CA ILE A 13 -20.82 21.35 7.52
C ILE A 13 -19.68 21.51 8.52
N THR A 14 -19.98 21.82 9.79
CA THR A 14 -18.96 22.00 10.82
C THR A 14 -18.25 20.69 11.13
N PHE A 15 -18.98 19.58 11.26
CA PHE A 15 -18.41 18.24 11.41
C PHE A 15 -17.62 17.80 10.17
N LEU A 16 -18.09 18.15 8.97
CA LEU A 16 -17.37 17.87 7.72
C LEU A 16 -16.08 18.70 7.62
N HIS A 17 -16.08 19.95 8.10
CA HIS A 17 -14.89 20.80 8.18
C HIS A 17 -13.92 20.34 9.27
N ILE A 18 -14.40 19.97 10.45
CA ILE A 18 -13.60 19.35 11.51
C ILE A 18 -12.99 18.06 10.99
N GLY A 19 -13.77 17.21 10.31
CA GLY A 19 -13.30 16.01 9.64
C GLY A 19 -12.23 16.31 8.61
N CYS A 20 -12.46 17.24 7.68
CA CYS A 20 -11.50 17.59 6.64
C CYS A 20 -10.24 18.33 7.15
N CYS A 21 -10.31 19.00 8.31
CA CYS A 21 -9.15 19.66 8.91
C CYS A 21 -8.38 18.73 9.86
N LEU A 22 -9.06 17.81 10.55
CA LEU A 22 -8.40 16.79 11.38
C LEU A 22 -7.86 15.63 10.56
N LEU A 23 -8.48 15.24 9.45
CA LEU A 23 -7.99 14.15 8.61
C LEU A 23 -6.54 14.34 8.14
N PRO A 24 -6.11 15.53 7.65
CA PRO A 24 -4.70 15.75 7.31
C PRO A 24 -3.77 15.76 8.52
N LEU A 25 -4.25 16.19 9.69
CA LEU A 25 -3.52 16.07 10.97
C LEU A 25 -3.42 14.61 11.43
N LEU A 26 -4.44 13.79 11.16
CA LEU A 26 -4.49 12.36 11.46
C LEU A 26 -3.77 11.51 10.42
N SER A 27 -3.55 12.00 9.19
CA SER A 27 -2.67 11.38 8.21
C SER A 27 -1.20 11.72 8.48
N LEU A 28 -0.94 12.91 9.05
CA LEU A 28 0.35 13.35 9.58
C LEU A 28 0.80 12.53 10.79
N ALA A 29 -0.13 12.26 11.70
CA ALA A 29 0.08 11.26 12.73
C ALA A 29 0.09 9.90 12.02
N SER A 30 1.28 9.35 11.79
CA SER A 30 1.55 8.02 11.23
C SER A 30 0.94 6.90 12.10
N LEU A 31 -0.37 6.92 12.31
CA LEU A 31 -1.08 5.89 13.01
C LEU A 31 -1.15 4.72 12.02
N PRO A 32 -0.56 3.55 12.36
CA PRO A 32 -0.58 2.36 11.51
C PRO A 32 -2.00 1.90 11.11
N LEU A 33 -3.03 2.46 11.74
CA LEU A 33 -4.45 2.32 11.39
C LEU A 33 -4.81 2.85 9.99
N TYR A 34 -4.15 3.88 9.46
CA TYR A 34 -4.52 4.46 8.15
C TYR A 34 -3.91 3.71 6.96
N ASN A 35 -2.75 3.06 7.14
CA ASN A 35 -2.04 2.37 6.06
C ASN A 35 -2.43 0.87 5.95
N ALA A 36 -3.06 0.30 6.99
CA ALA A 36 -3.47 -1.11 7.02
C ALA A 36 -4.96 -1.34 7.32
N GLY A 37 -5.75 -0.27 7.51
CA GLY A 37 -7.16 -0.36 7.94
C GLY A 37 -8.19 0.04 6.87
N PHE A 38 -9.46 0.10 7.29
CA PHE A 38 -10.65 0.43 6.47
C PHE A 38 -10.54 1.76 5.68
N LEU A 39 -9.69 2.68 6.11
CA LEU A 39 -9.51 4.01 5.51
C LEU A 39 -8.50 4.05 4.36
N ALA A 40 -7.64 3.03 4.21
CA ALA A 40 -6.67 2.93 3.11
C ALA A 40 -7.30 3.05 1.70
N PRO A 41 -8.41 2.36 1.37
CA PRO A 41 -9.05 2.51 0.05
C PRO A 41 -9.73 3.88 -0.16
N HIS A 42 -10.00 4.64 0.90
CA HIS A 42 -10.69 5.94 0.84
C HIS A 42 -9.72 7.15 0.88
N GLN A 43 -8.41 6.90 0.93
CA GLN A 43 -7.39 7.95 0.78
C GLN A 43 -7.56 8.83 -0.48
N PRO A 44 -7.84 8.31 -1.69
CA PRO A 44 -7.99 9.19 -2.86
C PRO A 44 -9.21 10.12 -2.74
N VAL A 45 -10.29 9.67 -2.09
CA VAL A 45 -11.49 10.48 -1.89
C VAL A 45 -11.22 11.63 -0.95
N SER A 46 -10.50 11.38 0.15
CA SER A 46 -10.11 12.43 1.10
C SER A 46 -9.12 13.43 0.49
N ALA A 47 -8.18 12.96 -0.33
CA ALA A 47 -7.27 13.85 -1.07
C ALA A 47 -8.01 14.78 -2.05
N ILE A 48 -9.01 14.26 -2.79
CA ILE A 48 -9.84 15.07 -3.69
C ILE A 48 -10.65 16.10 -2.91
N LEU A 49 -11.26 15.70 -1.78
CA LEU A 49 -12.01 16.61 -0.92
C LEU A 49 -11.13 17.75 -0.38
N GLN A 50 -9.91 17.41 0.05
CA GLN A 50 -8.96 18.39 0.55
C GLN A 50 -8.49 19.36 -0.54
N TRP A 51 -8.29 18.86 -1.77
CA TRP A 51 -8.01 19.69 -2.94
C TRP A 51 -9.16 20.68 -3.25
N MET A 52 -10.40 20.20 -3.24
CA MET A 52 -11.57 21.05 -3.47
C MET A 52 -11.68 22.16 -2.42
N ILE A 53 -11.43 21.84 -1.14
CA ILE A 53 -11.44 22.82 -0.04
C ILE A 53 -10.29 23.81 -0.18
N PHE A 54 -9.08 23.35 -0.53
CA PHE A 54 -7.95 24.23 -0.77
C PHE A 54 -8.22 25.22 -1.92
N VAL A 55 -8.75 24.75 -3.04
CA VAL A 55 -9.12 25.60 -4.19
C VAL A 55 -10.20 26.60 -3.80
N TRP A 56 -11.22 26.16 -3.06
CA TRP A 56 -12.30 27.04 -2.59
C TRP A 56 -11.80 28.12 -1.62
N LEU A 57 -10.97 27.75 -0.65
CA LEU A 57 -10.35 28.68 0.29
C LEU A 57 -9.47 29.69 -0.45
N THR A 58 -8.64 29.21 -1.38
CA THR A 58 -7.77 30.06 -2.22
C THR A 58 -8.59 31.03 -3.05
N GLY A 59 -9.68 30.59 -3.68
CA GLY A 59 -10.58 31.46 -4.44
C GLY A 59 -11.24 32.53 -3.57
N ARG A 60 -11.65 32.18 -2.35
CA ARG A 60 -12.28 33.13 -1.41
C ARG A 60 -11.28 34.16 -0.86
N LEU A 61 -10.05 33.74 -0.55
CA LEU A 61 -8.95 34.62 -0.17
C LEU A 61 -8.52 35.52 -1.33
N ALA A 62 -8.41 34.99 -2.55
CA ALA A 62 -8.11 35.77 -3.74
C ALA A 62 -9.20 36.82 -4.03
N ALA A 63 -10.48 36.47 -3.87
CA ALA A 63 -11.57 37.42 -4.02
C ALA A 63 -11.55 38.54 -2.96
N PHE A 64 -11.07 38.25 -1.76
CA PHE A 64 -10.87 39.25 -0.71
C PHE A 64 -9.72 40.22 -1.07
N TYR A 65 -8.56 39.71 -1.46
CA TYR A 65 -7.39 40.55 -1.75
C TYR A 65 -7.45 41.28 -3.10
N PHE A 66 -8.03 40.68 -4.15
CA PHE A 66 -8.03 41.23 -5.51
C PHE A 66 -9.37 41.85 -5.95
N TRP A 67 -10.50 41.38 -5.41
CA TRP A 67 -11.85 41.83 -5.79
C TRP A 67 -12.56 42.67 -4.72
N ASN A 68 -11.83 43.05 -3.67
CA ASN A 68 -12.33 43.93 -2.60
C ASN A 68 -13.61 43.41 -1.91
N LYS A 69 -13.85 42.09 -1.94
CA LYS A 69 -14.93 41.48 -1.15
C LYS A 69 -14.56 41.57 0.32
N SER A 70 -15.45 42.10 1.15
CA SER A 70 -15.21 42.21 2.59
C SER A 70 -15.52 40.89 3.30
N PHE A 71 -14.60 40.44 4.18
CA PHE A 71 -14.98 39.55 5.28
C PHE A 71 -15.77 40.35 6.33
N HIS A 72 -16.65 39.68 7.08
CA HIS A 72 -17.49 40.34 8.09
C HIS A 72 -16.68 40.72 9.34
N SER A 73 -15.56 40.04 9.59
CA SER A 73 -14.72 40.28 10.77
C SER A 73 -13.25 39.90 10.56
N ARG A 74 -12.37 40.46 11.39
CA ARG A 74 -10.94 40.09 11.44
C ARG A 74 -10.73 38.63 11.84
N THR A 75 -11.58 38.10 12.71
CA THR A 75 -11.56 36.69 13.14
C THR A 75 -11.94 35.75 12.01
N GLU A 76 -12.89 36.13 11.17
CA GLU A 76 -13.22 35.38 9.93
C GLU A 76 -12.01 35.36 8.99
N THR A 77 -11.34 36.49 8.78
CA THR A 77 -10.15 36.53 7.91
C THR A 77 -9.03 35.61 8.42
N LEU A 78 -8.79 35.62 9.74
CA LEU A 78 -7.82 34.76 10.40
C LEU A 78 -8.16 33.28 10.28
N SER A 79 -9.43 32.90 10.41
CA SER A 79 -9.84 31.49 10.28
C SER A 79 -9.68 30.98 8.84
N TYR A 80 -9.95 31.82 7.84
CA TYR A 80 -9.69 31.48 6.44
C TYR A 80 -8.19 31.29 6.15
N LEU A 81 -7.34 32.15 6.70
CA LEU A 81 -5.87 32.03 6.56
C LEU A 81 -5.33 30.77 7.25
N LEU A 82 -5.77 30.50 8.47
CA LEU A 82 -5.41 29.28 9.21
C LEU A 82 -5.89 28.02 8.47
N GLY A 83 -7.15 28.00 8.01
CA GLY A 83 -7.69 26.90 7.23
C GLY A 83 -6.94 26.68 5.92
N TRP A 84 -6.54 27.75 5.25
CA TRP A 84 -5.72 27.67 4.03
C TRP A 84 -4.33 27.08 4.31
N PHE A 85 -3.68 27.50 5.39
CA PHE A 85 -2.37 26.97 5.79
C PHE A 85 -2.43 25.48 6.17
N ILE A 86 -3.46 25.06 6.89
CA ILE A 86 -3.70 23.64 7.23
C ILE A 86 -3.97 22.82 5.96
N ALA A 87 -4.78 23.33 5.05
CA ALA A 87 -5.07 22.66 3.79
C ALA A 87 -3.80 22.51 2.92
N LEU A 88 -2.99 23.57 2.82
CA LEU A 88 -1.73 23.57 2.08
C LEU A 88 -0.71 22.59 2.67
N SER A 89 -0.49 22.64 3.98
CA SER A 89 0.43 21.72 4.64
C SER A 89 0.00 20.27 4.43
N GLY A 90 -1.27 19.94 4.62
CA GLY A 90 -1.78 18.60 4.36
C GLY A 90 -1.62 18.14 2.90
N LEU A 91 -1.73 19.04 1.92
CA LEU A 91 -1.44 18.72 0.51
C LEU A 91 0.05 18.47 0.26
N ILE A 92 0.92 19.30 0.82
CA ILE A 92 2.38 19.14 0.71
C ILE A 92 2.80 17.80 1.30
N ILE A 93 2.34 17.48 2.50
CA ILE A 93 2.64 16.22 3.19
C ILE A 93 2.11 15.02 2.41
N ASN A 94 0.86 15.06 1.93
CA ASN A 94 0.29 13.99 1.14
C ASN A 94 1.03 13.75 -0.19
N GLN A 95 1.60 14.80 -0.80
CA GLN A 95 2.30 14.70 -2.08
C GLN A 95 3.80 14.39 -1.94
N TRP A 96 4.45 14.89 -0.90
CA TRP A 96 5.91 14.79 -0.72
C TRP A 96 6.31 13.67 0.25
N GLU A 97 5.41 13.18 1.08
CA GLU A 97 5.68 12.15 2.05
C GLU A 97 4.97 10.85 1.64
N PRO A 98 5.56 10.05 0.73
CA PRO A 98 5.23 8.65 0.72
C PRO A 98 5.76 8.11 2.04
N PHE A 99 4.92 8.03 3.07
CA PHE A 99 5.20 7.33 4.33
C PHE A 99 5.37 5.81 4.13
N LYS A 100 5.93 5.38 3.00
CA LYS A 100 6.55 4.08 2.85
C LYS A 100 7.93 4.21 3.46
N THR A 101 8.02 3.93 4.76
CA THR A 101 9.31 3.70 5.40
C THR A 101 10.10 2.69 4.55
N GLU A 102 11.43 2.80 4.51
CA GLU A 102 12.25 1.82 3.76
C GLU A 102 11.88 0.38 4.12
N GLU A 103 11.52 0.14 5.38
CA GLU A 103 11.01 -1.13 5.88
C GLU A 103 9.72 -1.59 5.18
N GLN A 104 8.76 -0.70 4.91
CA GLN A 104 7.54 -1.03 4.18
C GLN A 104 7.80 -1.32 2.69
N VAL A 105 8.75 -0.61 2.06
CA VAL A 105 9.16 -0.91 0.68
C VAL A 105 9.83 -2.28 0.62
N MET A 106 10.72 -2.57 1.56
CA MET A 106 11.36 -3.88 1.68
C MET A 106 10.34 -4.97 1.95
N ALA A 107 9.37 -4.75 2.85
CA ALA A 107 8.33 -5.73 3.16
C ALA A 107 7.48 -6.08 1.92
N VAL A 108 7.10 -5.09 1.10
CA VAL A 108 6.36 -5.32 -0.16
C VAL A 108 7.21 -6.14 -1.14
N GLN A 109 8.50 -5.82 -1.29
CA GLN A 109 9.40 -6.60 -2.13
C GLN A 109 9.57 -8.04 -1.61
N HIS A 110 9.66 -8.23 -0.30
CA HIS A 110 9.71 -9.56 0.31
C HIS A 110 8.41 -10.33 0.08
N PHE A 111 7.26 -9.67 0.20
CA PHE A 111 5.96 -10.29 -0.01
C PHE A 111 5.73 -10.71 -1.48
N GLU A 112 6.11 -9.87 -2.44
CA GLU A 112 6.07 -10.25 -3.87
C GLU A 112 7.05 -11.40 -4.19
N ARG A 113 8.23 -11.41 -3.56
CA ARG A 113 9.13 -12.59 -3.63
C ARG A 113 8.46 -13.84 -3.06
N PHE A 114 7.79 -13.77 -1.90
CA PHE A 114 7.07 -14.91 -1.33
C PHE A 114 5.90 -15.37 -2.20
N LYS A 115 5.15 -14.44 -2.81
CA LYS A 115 4.03 -14.74 -3.70
C LYS A 115 4.49 -15.50 -4.96
N SER A 116 5.66 -15.16 -5.48
CA SER A 116 6.26 -15.77 -6.68
C SER A 116 7.02 -17.07 -6.41
N GLN A 117 7.40 -17.33 -5.16
CA GLN A 117 8.15 -18.53 -4.75
C GLN A 117 7.20 -19.56 -4.13
N ARG A 118 7.28 -20.80 -4.62
CA ARG A 118 6.54 -21.93 -4.06
C ARG A 118 7.53 -23.01 -3.65
N GLN A 119 7.22 -23.70 -2.56
CA GLN A 119 7.97 -24.87 -2.13
C GLN A 119 7.31 -26.14 -2.69
N LEU A 120 8.15 -27.08 -3.10
CA LEU A 120 7.75 -28.42 -3.53
C LEU A 120 8.57 -29.43 -2.74
N ARG A 121 7.89 -30.36 -2.07
CA ARG A 121 8.48 -31.55 -1.47
C ARG A 121 8.24 -32.72 -2.41
N ILE A 122 9.29 -33.45 -2.74
CA ILE A 122 9.26 -34.60 -3.64
C ILE A 122 9.81 -35.79 -2.85
N ASP A 123 8.98 -36.80 -2.67
CA ASP A 123 9.41 -38.04 -2.03
C ASP A 123 10.13 -38.92 -3.07
N LEU A 124 11.30 -39.43 -2.69
CA LEU A 124 12.19 -40.21 -3.57
C LEU A 124 12.01 -41.70 -3.32
N ASN A 125 11.84 -42.46 -4.39
CA ASN A 125 11.71 -43.91 -4.34
C ASN A 125 13.08 -44.59 -4.48
N GLY A 126 13.92 -44.54 -3.43
CA GLY A 126 15.17 -45.32 -3.34
C GLY A 126 16.41 -44.51 -2.95
N ARG A 127 17.58 -45.18 -2.95
CA ARG A 127 18.90 -44.52 -2.83
C ARG A 127 19.23 -43.85 -4.16
N ASN A 128 18.71 -42.65 -4.37
CA ASN A 128 19.17 -41.79 -5.47
C ASN A 128 20.53 -41.20 -5.12
N ASP A 129 21.43 -41.10 -6.11
CA ASP A 129 22.67 -40.37 -5.94
C ASP A 129 22.34 -38.89 -5.71
N VAL A 130 22.55 -38.44 -4.48
CA VAL A 130 22.24 -37.08 -4.02
C VAL A 130 22.94 -36.04 -4.89
N GLN A 131 24.16 -36.32 -5.34
CA GLN A 131 24.95 -35.38 -6.14
C GLN A 131 24.37 -35.23 -7.56
N GLU A 132 23.99 -36.35 -8.18
CA GLU A 132 23.40 -36.36 -9.52
C GLU A 132 22.03 -35.67 -9.52
N LEU A 133 21.19 -35.98 -8.54
CA LEU A 133 19.88 -35.34 -8.37
C LEU A 133 19.99 -33.84 -8.13
N MET A 134 20.94 -33.40 -7.29
CA MET A 134 21.18 -31.97 -7.07
C MET A 134 21.68 -31.28 -8.35
N ALA A 135 22.54 -31.92 -9.13
CA ALA A 135 23.03 -31.37 -10.39
C ALA A 135 21.89 -31.19 -11.39
N ASP A 136 20.98 -32.16 -11.48
CA ASP A 136 19.85 -32.10 -12.41
C ASP A 136 18.79 -31.09 -11.98
N LEU A 137 18.46 -31.02 -10.68
CA LEU A 137 17.54 -29.99 -10.16
C LEU A 137 18.08 -28.57 -10.35
N ARG A 138 19.41 -28.38 -10.28
CA ARG A 138 20.07 -27.08 -10.53
C ARG A 138 20.08 -26.66 -12.01
N LYS A 139 19.87 -27.60 -12.94
CA LYS A 139 19.78 -27.32 -14.39
C LYS A 139 18.38 -26.83 -14.81
N ILE A 140 17.35 -27.05 -13.99
CA ILE A 140 15.98 -26.61 -14.29
C ILE A 140 15.89 -25.09 -14.11
N ASP A 141 15.65 -24.35 -15.20
CA ASP A 141 15.43 -22.90 -15.13
C ASP A 141 14.13 -22.61 -14.36
N GLY A 142 14.25 -21.81 -13.29
CA GLY A 142 13.16 -21.53 -12.34
C GLY A 142 13.27 -22.22 -10.99
N VAL A 143 14.15 -23.22 -10.81
CA VAL A 143 14.47 -23.80 -9.49
C VAL A 143 15.56 -22.99 -8.80
N ARG A 144 15.34 -22.62 -7.53
CA ARG A 144 16.30 -21.83 -6.76
C ARG A 144 17.40 -22.73 -6.18
N LYS A 145 18.60 -22.64 -6.77
CA LYS A 145 19.78 -23.48 -6.45
C LYS A 145 20.13 -23.59 -4.96
N GLY A 146 19.95 -22.51 -4.21
CA GLY A 146 20.24 -22.45 -2.76
C GLY A 146 19.11 -22.91 -1.85
N SER A 147 17.97 -23.33 -2.40
CA SER A 147 16.79 -23.78 -1.64
C SER A 147 16.55 -25.28 -1.69
N ILE A 148 17.46 -26.03 -2.34
CA ILE A 148 17.37 -27.48 -2.47
C ILE A 148 17.92 -28.09 -1.18
N VAL A 149 17.03 -28.69 -0.40
CA VAL A 149 17.34 -29.39 0.85
C VAL A 149 17.00 -30.86 0.66
N PHE A 150 18.00 -31.72 0.91
CA PHE A 150 17.84 -33.16 0.83
C PHE A 150 17.65 -33.74 2.24
N GLU A 151 16.54 -34.45 2.42
CA GLU A 151 16.23 -35.28 3.58
C GLU A 151 16.28 -36.75 3.11
N SER A 152 16.49 -37.69 4.04
CA SER A 152 16.83 -39.10 3.75
C SER A 152 16.05 -39.78 2.62
N GLN A 153 14.78 -39.42 2.41
CA GLN A 153 13.92 -39.92 1.32
C GLN A 153 13.10 -38.81 0.65
N SER A 154 13.44 -37.54 0.82
CA SER A 154 12.68 -36.44 0.25
C SER A 154 13.55 -35.25 -0.12
N VAL A 155 13.19 -34.56 -1.19
CA VAL A 155 13.82 -33.30 -1.58
C VAL A 155 12.81 -32.19 -1.47
N THR A 156 13.18 -31.16 -0.72
CA THR A 156 12.43 -29.90 -0.67
C THR A 156 13.17 -28.87 -1.51
N LEU A 157 12.47 -28.23 -2.44
CA LEU A 157 13.02 -27.17 -3.28
C LEU A 157 12.04 -26.01 -3.40
N SER A 158 12.57 -24.80 -3.59
CA SER A 158 11.76 -23.64 -3.97
C SER A 158 11.87 -23.36 -5.46
N TYR A 159 10.75 -23.10 -6.11
CA TYR A 159 10.66 -22.79 -7.53
C TYR A 159 9.83 -21.53 -7.79
N HIS A 160 10.09 -20.87 -8.92
CA HIS A 160 9.32 -19.72 -9.37
C HIS A 160 8.12 -20.16 -10.21
N LYS A 161 6.91 -19.88 -9.71
CA LYS A 161 5.65 -20.27 -10.36
C LYS A 161 5.50 -19.74 -11.79
N GLY A 162 6.11 -18.60 -12.11
CA GLY A 162 6.07 -18.01 -13.45
C GLY A 162 7.03 -18.62 -14.47
N LYS A 163 8.02 -19.42 -14.02
CA LYS A 163 9.05 -20.02 -14.88
C LYS A 163 8.88 -21.53 -15.07
N VAL A 164 8.49 -22.23 -14.01
CA VAL A 164 8.40 -23.70 -14.02
C VAL A 164 7.25 -24.15 -13.14
N SER A 165 6.55 -25.20 -13.57
CA SER A 165 5.48 -25.82 -12.80
C SER A 165 5.93 -27.09 -12.06
N PRO A 166 5.25 -27.51 -10.97
CA PRO A 166 5.56 -28.76 -10.29
C PRO A 166 5.56 -29.96 -11.23
N GLU A 167 4.62 -30.01 -12.17
CA GLU A 167 4.45 -31.11 -13.11
C GLU A 167 5.65 -31.19 -14.06
N GLN A 168 6.19 -30.05 -14.49
CA GLN A 168 7.41 -29.99 -15.30
C GLN A 168 8.63 -30.48 -14.50
N ILE A 169 8.77 -30.09 -13.24
CA ILE A 169 9.86 -30.56 -12.37
C ILE A 169 9.77 -32.08 -12.19
N LEU A 170 8.58 -32.60 -11.88
CA LEU A 170 8.35 -34.04 -11.73
C LEU A 170 8.57 -34.80 -13.05
N ALA A 171 8.18 -34.23 -14.19
CA ALA A 171 8.41 -34.84 -15.51
C ALA A 171 9.90 -34.95 -15.84
N VAL A 172 10.69 -33.90 -15.56
CA VAL A 172 12.15 -33.94 -15.72
C VAL A 172 12.75 -35.03 -14.83
N LEU A 173 12.34 -35.11 -13.56
CA LEU A 173 12.83 -36.12 -12.62
C LEU A 173 12.45 -37.55 -13.03
N ARG A 174 11.23 -37.78 -13.54
CA ARG A 174 10.82 -39.08 -14.11
C ARG A 174 11.62 -39.44 -15.35
N SER A 175 11.84 -38.48 -16.26
CA SER A 175 12.62 -38.72 -17.49
C SER A 175 14.07 -39.12 -17.21
N LYS A 176 14.60 -38.71 -16.05
CA LYS A 176 15.94 -39.01 -15.58
C LYS A 176 16.01 -40.27 -14.70
N GLY A 177 14.89 -40.94 -14.45
CA GLY A 177 14.83 -42.16 -13.65
C GLY A 177 14.88 -41.95 -12.13
N HIS A 178 14.82 -40.69 -11.66
CA HIS A 178 14.84 -40.37 -10.23
C HIS A 178 13.48 -40.63 -9.55
N LEU A 179 12.40 -40.75 -10.33
CA LEU A 179 11.03 -41.02 -9.89
C LEU A 179 10.41 -42.10 -10.79
N LYS A 180 9.54 -42.95 -10.19
CA LYS A 180 8.68 -43.89 -10.93
C LYS A 180 7.47 -43.18 -11.55
#